data_AF-A0A955ST17-F1
#
_entry.id   AF-A0A955ST17-F1
#
_cell.length_a   1.000
_cell.length_b   1.000
_cell.length_c   1.000
_cell.angle_alpha   90.00
_cell.angle_beta   90.00
_cell.angle_gamma   90.00
#
_symmetry.space_group_name_H-M   'P 1'
#
loop_
_entity.id
_entity.type
_entity.pdbx_description
1 polymer ?
#
loop_
_entity_poly.entity_id
_entity_poly.type
_entity_poly.pdbx_seq_one_letter_code
_entity_poly.pdbx_strand_id
1 'polypeptide(L)' 'EAIIKELGDVLWYVANLAKAYDLPLSEVAESNIDKLQSRADRGKIQGEGDNR' A
#
# COMPACT_ATOMS: atom_id res chain seq x y z
N GLU A 1 2.96 6.42 -19.77
CA GLU A 1 1.48 6.55 -19.77
C GLU A 1 0.77 5.24 -19.41
N ALA A 2 1.07 4.12 -20.06
CA ALA A 2 0.45 2.82 -19.77
C ALA A 2 0.60 2.38 -18.29
N ILE A 3 1.80 2.42 -17.73
CA ILE A 3 2.05 1.98 -16.33
C ILE A 3 1.21 2.75 -15.31
N ILE A 4 1.01 4.05 -15.49
CA ILE A 4 0.19 4.85 -14.57
C ILE A 4 -1.27 4.39 -14.61
N LYS A 5 -1.77 4.00 -15.80
CA LYS A 5 -3.14 3.47 -15.96
C LYS A 5 -3.28 2.13 -15.23
N GLU A 6 -2.33 1.21 -15.44
CA GLU A 6 -2.32 -0.10 -14.75
C GLU A 6 -2.24 0.05 -13.22
N LEU A 7 -1.40 0.98 -12.72
CA LEU A 7 -1.34 1.29 -11.29
C LEU A 7 -2.65 1.92 -10.79
N GLY A 8 -3.31 2.70 -11.63
CA GLY A 8 -4.65 3.23 -11.37
C GLY A 8 -5.69 2.12 -11.22
N ASP A 9 -5.65 1.09 -12.07
CA ASP A 9 -6.54 -0.06 -12.00
C ASP A 9 -6.31 -0.87 -10.71
N VAL A 10 -5.05 -1.09 -10.32
CA VAL A 10 -4.71 -1.72 -9.03
C VAL A 10 -5.27 -0.91 -7.86
N LEU A 11 -5.08 0.42 -7.87
CA LEU A 11 -5.61 1.29 -6.82
C LEU A 11 -7.15 1.24 -6.77
N TRP A 12 -7.81 1.18 -7.94
CA TRP A 12 -9.25 1.04 -8.04
C TRP A 12 -9.77 -0.26 -7.42
N TYR A 13 -9.07 -1.38 -7.63
CA TYR A 13 -9.41 -2.64 -6.97
C TYR A 13 -9.30 -2.54 -5.44
N VAL A 14 -8.24 -1.92 -4.92
CA VAL A 14 -8.06 -1.71 -3.47
C VAL A 14 -9.18 -0.81 -2.92
N ALA A 15 -9.54 0.26 -3.63
CA ALA A 15 -10.62 1.16 -3.24
C ALA A 15 -11.99 0.46 -3.16
N ASN A 16 -12.31 -0.40 -4.14
CA ASN A 16 -13.55 -1.16 -4.11
C ASN A 16 -13.58 -2.18 -2.97
N LEU A 17 -12.45 -2.84 -2.68
CA LEU A 17 -12.37 -3.77 -1.58
C LEU A 17 -12.57 -3.07 -0.23
N ALA A 18 -11.89 -1.92 -0.02
CA ALA A 18 -12.07 -1.11 1.19
C ALA A 18 -13.54 -0.71 1.38
N LYS A 19 -14.18 -0.23 0.30
CA LYS A 19 -15.60 0.12 0.31
C LYS A 19 -16.52 -1.06 0.64
N ALA A 20 -16.21 -2.26 0.16
CA ALA A 20 -17.02 -3.46 0.46
C ALA A 20 -17.00 -3.85 1.95
N TYR A 21 -16.03 -3.36 2.71
CA TYR A 21 -15.93 -3.54 4.17
C TYR A 21 -16.24 -2.25 4.96
N ASP A 22 -16.84 -1.24 4.32
CA ASP A 22 -17.12 0.07 4.93
C ASP A 22 -15.87 0.78 5.50
N LEU A 23 -14.69 0.51 4.92
CA LEU A 23 -13.43 1.11 5.31
C LEU A 23 -13.07 2.29 4.39
N PRO A 24 -12.68 3.45 4.94
CA PRO A 24 -12.06 4.52 4.15
C PRO A 24 -10.73 4.04 3.54
N LEU A 25 -10.51 4.32 2.25
CA LEU A 25 -9.23 3.99 1.59
C LEU A 25 -8.02 4.67 2.28
N SER A 26 -8.23 5.85 2.86
CA SER A 26 -7.21 6.55 3.64
C SER A 26 -6.76 5.76 4.86
N GLU A 27 -7.69 5.13 5.59
CA GLU A 27 -7.38 4.31 6.77
C GLU A 27 -6.54 3.09 6.39
N VAL A 28 -6.86 2.45 5.26
CA VAL A 28 -6.06 1.33 4.72
C VAL A 28 -4.64 1.78 4.37
N ALA A 29 -4.50 2.96 3.76
CA ALA A 29 -3.20 3.52 3.40
C ALA A 29 -2.37 3.88 4.64
N GLU A 30 -2.95 4.58 5.61
CA GLU A 30 -2.32 4.97 6.88
C GLU A 30 -1.86 3.74 7.67
N SER A 31 -2.74 2.74 7.85
CA SER A 31 -2.41 1.48 8.52
C SER A 31 -1.24 0.75 7.85
N ASN A 32 -1.16 0.78 6.52
CA ASN A 32 -0.05 0.17 5.80
C ASN A 32 1.27 0.94 6.02
N ILE A 33 1.23 2.28 6.03
CA ILE A 33 2.40 3.12 6.31
C ILE A 33 2.91 2.84 7.73
N ASP A 34 2.03 2.86 8.73
CA ASP A 34 2.39 2.60 10.13
C ASP A 34 3.01 1.20 10.30
N LYS A 35 2.42 0.19 9.65
CA LYS A 35 2.97 -1.17 9.64
C LYS A 35 4.39 -1.21 9.04
N LEU A 36 4.63 -0.49 7.94
CA LEU A 36 5.93 -0.46 7.29
C LEU A 36 6.98 0.31 8.11
N GLN A 37 6.60 1.45 8.68
CA GLN A 37 7.46 2.21 9.60
C GLN A 37 7.85 1.34 10.80
N SER A 38 6.86 0.69 11.42
CA SER A 38 7.08 -0.23 12.54
C SER A 38 8.00 -1.40 12.18
N ARG A 39 7.97 -1.88 10.93
CA ARG A 39 8.91 -2.90 10.43
C ARG A 39 10.31 -2.32 10.22
N ALA A 40 10.42 -1.09 9.72
CA ALA A 40 11.68 -0.39 9.56
C ALA A 40 12.38 -0.23 10.92
N ASP A 41 11.66 0.29 11.92
CA ASP A 41 12.18 0.55 13.26
C ASP A 41 12.70 -0.72 13.96
N ARG A 42 12.06 -1.88 13.70
CA ARG A 42 12.49 -3.19 14.23
C ARG A 42 13.59 -3.86 13.42
N GLY A 43 14.08 -3.25 12.33
CA GLY A 43 15.01 -3.88 11.41
C GLY A 43 14.45 -5.16 10.76
N LYS A 44 13.13 -5.21 10.52
CA LYS A 44 12.41 -6.37 9.96
C LYS A 44 12.00 -6.20 8.51
N ILE A 45 12.38 -5.10 7.86
CA ILE A 45 12.30 -5.01 6.40
C ILE A 45 13.48 -5.81 5.85
N GLN A 46 13.21 -7.07 5.45
CA GLN A 46 14.18 -7.90 4.74
C GLN A 46 13.96 -7.78 3.25
N GLY A 47 14.97 -7.26 2.56
CA GLY A 47 15.06 -7.14 1.11
C GLY A 47 16.23 -6.21 0.76
N GLU A 48 17.10 -6.63 -0.15
CA GLU A 48 18.07 -5.72 -0.79
C GLU A 48 17.30 -4.73 -1.66
N GLY A 49 16.90 -3.61 -1.05
CA GLY A 49 16.11 -2.55 -1.67
C GLY A 49 16.94 -1.43 -2.28
N ASP A 50 18.26 -1.56 -2.36
CA ASP A 50 19.16 -0.49 -2.84
C ASP A 50 19.05 -0.23 -4.35
N ASN A 51 18.36 -1.08 -5.13
CA ASN A 51 18.20 -0.89 -6.57
C ASN A 51 16.83 -1.39 -7.09
N ARG A 52 15.75 -0.69 -6.76
CA ARG A 52 14.50 -0.75 -7.53
C ARG A 52 13.87 0.63 -7.65
#